data_AF-A0A2W4Q7U6-F1
#
_entry.id   AF-A0A2W4Q7U6-F1
#
_cell.length_a   1.000
_cell.length_b   1.000
_cell.length_c   1.000
_cell.angle_alpha   90.00
_cell.angle_beta   90.00
_cell.angle_gamma   90.00
#
_symmetry.space_group_name_H-M   'P 1'
#
loop_
_entity.id
_entity.type
_entity.pdbx_description
1 polymer ?
#
loop_
_entity_poly.entity_id
_entity_poly.type
_entity_poly.pdbx_seq_one_letter_code
_entity_poly.pdbx_strand_id
1 'polypeptide(L)'
;MAELTQDMIERRYLKVASNPTPVNIPGLPGLFFKPMGPKERGISSRAYSQALFKYIQEGYPSEHALGELVKRAAANSGLDYRVLARKAAILRKYQQAVPEELQGPYDQLTPEEVAELPPEEQAKREQAIRERGRRIVELLQTALTEEEREALRQIEQIEALEQHLRQQTAEWHARRDQAVAEILACAVKEDGSPYFPGGEEELEQVERLADLFLAWYQFRNGMPSDFFSRS
;
A
#
# COMPACT_ATOMS: atom_id res chain seq x y z
N MET A 1 -1.88 -29.69 -4.65
CA MET A 1 -1.43 -28.31 -4.90
C MET A 1 -0.07 -28.41 -5.57
N ALA A 2 0.20 -27.67 -6.65
CA ALA A 2 1.53 -27.68 -7.24
C ALA A 2 2.50 -26.90 -6.33
N GLU A 3 3.56 -27.56 -5.89
CA GLU A 3 4.61 -26.98 -5.04
C GLU A 3 5.72 -26.38 -5.91
N LEU A 4 6.36 -25.32 -5.40
CA LEU A 4 7.52 -24.73 -6.09
C LEU A 4 8.68 -25.71 -6.14
N THR A 5 9.34 -25.80 -7.30
CA THR A 5 10.60 -26.54 -7.39
C THR A 5 11.74 -25.75 -6.75
N GLN A 6 12.77 -26.46 -6.27
CA GLN A 6 13.97 -25.85 -5.66
C GLN A 6 14.63 -24.82 -6.60
N ASP A 7 14.73 -25.13 -7.90
CA ASP A 7 15.25 -24.23 -8.94
C ASP A 7 14.48 -22.90 -9.04
N MET A 8 13.15 -22.94 -8.89
CA MET A 8 12.31 -21.73 -8.94
C MET A 8 12.54 -20.85 -7.71
N ILE A 9 12.73 -21.47 -6.54
CA ILE A 9 13.05 -20.78 -5.29
C ILE A 9 14.41 -20.07 -5.41
N GLU A 10 15.42 -20.77 -5.92
CA GLU A 10 16.78 -20.24 -6.07
C GLU A 10 16.84 -19.07 -7.07
N ARG A 11 16.14 -19.16 -8.21
CA ARG A 11 16.04 -18.04 -9.16
C ARG A 11 15.38 -16.81 -8.56
N ARG A 12 14.31 -16.98 -7.77
CA ARG A 12 13.61 -15.88 -7.09
C ARG A 12 14.54 -15.18 -6.08
N TYR A 13 15.30 -15.96 -5.31
CA TYR A 13 16.26 -15.43 -4.35
C TYR A 13 17.39 -14.63 -5.02
N LEU A 14 18.00 -15.17 -6.07
CA LEU A 14 19.12 -14.52 -6.80
C LEU A 14 18.70 -13.18 -7.43
N LYS A 15 17.45 -13.06 -7.89
CA LYS A 15 16.88 -11.82 -8.43
C LYS A 15 16.72 -10.72 -7.37
N VAL A 16 16.43 -11.08 -6.12
CA VAL A 16 16.26 -10.13 -5.01
C VAL A 16 17.61 -9.76 -4.37
N ALA A 17 18.57 -10.68 -4.35
CA ALA A 17 19.85 -10.50 -3.66
C ALA A 17 20.88 -9.65 -4.43
N SER A 18 20.69 -9.37 -5.72
CA SER A 18 21.72 -8.76 -6.58
C SER A 18 21.51 -7.26 -6.86
N ASN A 19 22.09 -6.42 -6.01
CA ASN A 19 22.50 -5.01 -6.28
C ASN A 19 21.38 -3.99 -6.60
N PRO A 20 21.67 -2.66 -6.67
CA PRO A 20 20.62 -1.64 -6.72
C PRO A 20 19.70 -1.89 -7.90
N THR A 21 18.44 -2.13 -7.57
CA THR A 21 17.46 -2.56 -8.55
C THR A 21 17.19 -1.37 -9.47
N PRO A 22 17.46 -1.49 -10.79
CA PRO A 22 16.99 -0.49 -11.73
C PRO A 22 15.47 -0.41 -11.57
N VAL A 23 14.98 0.75 -11.15
CA VAL A 23 13.54 0.95 -10.99
C VAL A 23 13.03 1.47 -12.31
N ASN A 24 12.31 0.63 -13.05
CA ASN A 24 11.67 1.05 -14.28
C ASN A 24 10.40 1.83 -13.94
N ILE A 25 10.56 3.12 -13.64
CA ILE A 25 9.44 4.04 -13.45
C ILE A 25 9.19 4.73 -14.80
N PRO A 26 7.99 4.60 -15.40
CA PRO A 26 7.65 5.31 -16.62
C PRO A 26 7.96 6.81 -16.51
N GLY A 27 8.74 7.35 -17.44
CA GLY A 27 9.18 8.75 -17.44
C GLY A 27 10.47 9.05 -16.67
N LEU A 28 11.07 8.09 -15.96
CA LEU A 28 12.33 8.26 -15.22
C LEU A 28 13.36 7.17 -15.59
N PRO A 29 13.86 7.15 -16.83
CA PRO A 29 14.83 6.15 -17.26
C PRO A 29 16.17 6.31 -16.52
N GLY A 30 16.80 5.19 -16.17
CA GLY A 30 18.14 5.19 -15.54
C GLY A 30 18.16 5.68 -14.09
N LEU A 31 17.01 5.69 -13.40
CA LEU A 31 16.92 6.01 -11.97
C LEU A 31 17.39 4.81 -11.13
N PHE A 32 18.33 5.08 -10.23
CA PHE A 32 18.78 4.16 -9.21
C PHE A 32 18.60 4.78 -7.83
N PHE A 33 18.27 3.96 -6.84
CA PHE A 33 18.27 4.36 -5.43
C PHE A 33 19.47 3.74 -4.72
N LYS A 34 20.38 4.59 -4.25
CA LYS A 34 21.46 4.14 -3.35
C LYS A 34 20.98 4.09 -1.89
N PRO A 35 21.56 3.23 -1.05
CA PRO A 35 21.26 3.24 0.39
C PRO A 35 21.64 4.57 1.07
N MET A 36 20.77 5.05 1.97
CA MET A 36 21.07 6.23 2.79
C MET A 36 22.18 5.96 3.81
N GLY A 37 23.21 6.80 3.80
CA GLY A 37 24.23 6.90 4.84
C GLY A 37 23.82 7.80 6.02
N PRO A 38 24.68 7.94 7.04
CA PRO A 38 24.39 8.78 8.20
C PRO A 38 24.10 10.24 7.86
N LYS A 39 24.78 10.78 6.83
CA LYS A 39 24.60 12.16 6.40
C LYS A 39 23.21 12.38 5.81
N GLU A 40 22.77 11.50 4.91
CA GLU A 40 21.47 11.57 4.23
C GLU A 40 20.33 11.42 5.23
N ARG A 41 20.45 10.47 6.18
CA ARG A 41 19.48 10.31 7.28
C ARG A 41 19.35 11.56 8.13
N GLY A 42 20.47 12.23 8.41
CA GLY A 42 20.47 13.50 9.16
C GLY A 42 19.80 14.65 8.39
N ILE A 43 19.88 14.67 7.06
CA ILE A 43 19.17 15.64 6.21
C ILE A 43 17.68 15.36 6.22
N SER A 44 17.27 14.12 5.96
CA SER A 44 15.86 13.67 6.00
C SER A 44 15.19 14.00 7.34
N SER A 45 15.83 13.66 8.47
CA SER A 45 15.28 13.92 9.80
C SER A 45 15.11 15.42 10.11
N ARG A 46 16.04 16.27 9.64
CA ARG A 46 15.91 17.73 9.77
C ARG A 46 14.79 18.28 8.89
N ALA A 47 14.65 17.78 7.66
CA ALA A 47 13.57 18.17 6.76
C ALA A 47 12.19 17.89 7.40
N TYR A 48 12.00 16.68 7.95
CA TYR A 48 10.80 16.33 8.70
C TYR A 48 10.53 17.31 9.86
N SER A 49 11.53 17.56 10.70
CA SER A 49 11.34 18.37 11.91
C SER A 49 11.01 19.82 11.60
N GLN A 50 11.66 20.39 10.58
CA GLN A 50 11.40 21.75 10.11
C GLN A 50 10.01 21.87 9.49
N ALA A 51 9.65 20.92 8.62
CA ALA A 51 8.33 20.86 8.00
C ALA A 51 7.21 20.69 9.03
N LEU A 52 7.39 19.79 10.01
CA LEU A 52 6.41 19.58 11.07
C LEU A 52 6.17 20.86 11.88
N PHE A 53 7.25 21.55 12.27
CA PHE A 53 7.13 22.82 12.98
C PHE A 53 6.36 23.87 12.15
N LYS A 54 6.69 23.98 10.86
CA LYS A 54 6.00 24.87 9.91
C LYS A 54 4.50 24.55 9.84
N TYR A 55 4.12 23.31 9.54
CA TYR A 55 2.71 22.93 9.37
C TYR A 55 1.90 23.08 10.68
N ILE A 56 2.51 22.83 11.85
CA ILE A 56 1.87 23.12 13.14
C ILE A 56 1.60 24.63 13.28
N GLN A 57 2.55 25.49 12.91
CA GLN A 57 2.36 26.95 12.96
C GLN A 57 1.29 27.44 11.97
N GLU A 58 1.16 26.76 10.83
CA GLU A 58 0.12 27.03 9.82
C GLU A 58 -1.27 26.53 10.24
N GLY A 59 -1.37 25.83 11.38
CA GLY A 59 -2.65 25.40 11.96
C GLY A 59 -3.12 24.03 11.50
N TYR A 60 -2.26 23.23 10.87
CA TYR A 60 -2.59 21.85 10.52
C TYR A 60 -2.81 21.00 11.78
N PRO A 61 -3.81 20.11 11.81
CA PRO A 61 -4.05 19.24 12.95
C PRO A 61 -2.90 18.24 13.13
N SER A 62 -2.60 17.89 14.38
CA SER A 62 -1.71 16.76 14.68
C SER A 62 -2.44 15.43 14.52
N GLU A 63 -1.72 14.38 14.11
CA GLU A 63 -2.17 12.98 14.12
C GLU A 63 -2.76 12.56 15.47
N HIS A 64 -2.30 13.12 16.59
CA HIS A 64 -2.87 12.80 17.91
C HIS A 64 -4.35 13.20 18.02
N ALA A 65 -4.76 14.28 17.33
CA ALA A 65 -6.14 14.74 17.30
C ALA A 65 -7.03 13.93 16.33
N LEU A 66 -6.43 13.09 15.48
CA LEU A 66 -7.12 12.39 14.39
C LEU A 66 -8.34 11.61 14.89
N GLY A 67 -8.21 10.87 15.99
CA GLY A 67 -9.32 10.08 16.54
C GLY A 67 -10.56 10.93 16.89
N GLU A 68 -10.37 12.12 17.44
CA GLU A 68 -11.48 13.03 17.74
C GLU A 68 -12.02 13.73 16.49
N LEU A 69 -11.14 14.07 15.53
CA LEU A 69 -11.54 14.64 14.25
C LEU A 69 -12.40 13.65 13.44
N VAL A 70 -12.02 12.38 13.39
CA VAL A 70 -12.79 11.33 12.71
C VAL A 70 -14.13 11.13 13.39
N LYS A 71 -14.19 11.06 14.72
CA LYS A 71 -15.47 10.97 15.45
C LYS A 71 -16.42 12.11 15.10
N ARG A 72 -15.92 13.35 15.08
CA ARG A 72 -16.73 14.53 14.73
C ARG A 72 -17.16 14.50 13.26
N ALA A 73 -16.25 14.18 12.33
CA ALA A 73 -16.54 14.09 10.92
C ALA A 73 -17.55 12.97 10.59
N ALA A 74 -17.41 11.81 11.24
CA ALA A 74 -18.35 10.69 11.16
C ALA A 74 -19.74 11.11 11.65
N ALA A 75 -19.83 11.75 12.83
CA ALA A 75 -21.09 12.24 13.38
C ALA A 75 -21.76 13.28 12.45
N ASN A 76 -20.99 14.22 11.90
CA ASN A 76 -21.50 15.21 10.94
C ASN A 76 -21.98 14.58 9.63
N SER A 77 -21.44 13.41 9.27
CA SER A 77 -21.82 12.65 8.08
C SER A 77 -22.92 11.62 8.36
N GLY A 78 -23.46 11.57 9.58
CA GLY A 78 -24.51 10.62 9.97
C GLY A 78 -24.01 9.18 10.19
N LEU A 79 -22.70 8.97 10.36
CA LEU A 79 -22.09 7.66 10.58
C LEU A 79 -21.96 7.33 12.06
N ASP A 80 -22.26 6.09 12.46
CA ASP A 80 -22.06 5.64 13.83
C ASP A 80 -20.61 5.17 14.05
N TYR A 81 -19.76 6.04 14.59
CA TYR A 81 -18.36 5.70 14.89
C TYR A 81 -18.21 4.46 15.80
N ARG A 82 -19.20 4.12 16.63
CA ARG A 82 -19.14 2.96 17.53
C ARG A 82 -19.11 1.64 16.77
N VAL A 83 -19.54 1.62 15.51
CA VAL A 83 -19.52 0.45 14.64
C VAL A 83 -18.10 -0.11 14.45
N LEU A 84 -17.06 0.73 14.55
CA LEU A 84 -15.66 0.29 14.45
C LEU A 84 -15.31 -0.80 15.46
N ALA A 85 -15.91 -0.77 16.67
CA ALA A 85 -15.68 -1.80 17.68
C ALA A 85 -16.15 -3.20 17.24
N ARG A 86 -17.06 -3.27 16.25
CA ARG A 86 -17.58 -4.52 15.67
C ARG A 86 -16.69 -5.08 14.57
N LYS A 87 -15.79 -4.27 13.97
CA LYS A 87 -15.00 -4.64 12.79
C LYS A 87 -14.28 -5.98 12.96
N ALA A 88 -13.54 -6.15 14.05
CA ALA A 88 -12.76 -7.36 14.30
C ALA A 88 -13.64 -8.61 14.40
N ALA A 89 -14.83 -8.50 14.99
CA ALA A 89 -15.76 -9.62 15.11
C ALA A 89 -16.37 -10.00 13.75
N ILE A 90 -16.78 -9.00 12.96
CA ILE A 90 -17.33 -9.21 11.62
C ILE A 90 -16.27 -9.82 10.69
N LEU A 91 -15.05 -9.29 10.69
CA LEU A 91 -13.95 -9.82 9.89
C LEU A 91 -13.55 -11.24 10.31
N ARG A 92 -13.53 -11.54 11.61
CA ARG A 92 -13.28 -12.90 12.09
C ARG A 92 -14.35 -13.86 11.60
N LYS A 93 -15.63 -13.48 11.66
CA LYS A 93 -16.74 -14.28 11.12
C LYS A 93 -16.60 -14.50 9.61
N TYR A 94 -16.26 -13.44 8.88
CA TYR A 94 -16.02 -13.50 7.43
C TYR A 94 -14.85 -14.43 7.08
N GLN A 95 -13.75 -14.36 7.82
CA GLN A 95 -12.59 -15.25 7.65
C GLN A 95 -12.94 -16.71 7.98
N GLN A 96 -13.70 -16.94 9.05
CA GLN A 96 -14.13 -18.27 9.48
C GLN A 96 -15.21 -18.89 8.57
N ALA A 97 -15.85 -18.09 7.72
CA ALA A 97 -16.85 -18.59 6.78
C ALA A 97 -16.22 -19.41 5.63
N VAL A 98 -14.94 -19.20 5.34
CA VAL A 98 -14.20 -19.97 4.35
C VAL A 98 -13.48 -21.13 5.07
N PRO A 99 -13.78 -22.40 4.73
CA PRO A 99 -13.06 -23.56 5.26
C PRO A 99 -11.55 -23.44 5.04
N GLU A 100 -10.76 -23.99 5.95
CA GLU A 100 -9.28 -23.93 5.91
C GLU A 100 -8.73 -24.47 4.58
N GLU A 101 -9.37 -25.50 4.00
CA GLU A 101 -8.95 -26.06 2.70
C GLU A 101 -9.06 -25.07 1.52
N LEU A 102 -9.87 -24.02 1.68
CA LEU A 102 -10.07 -22.96 0.69
C LEU A 102 -9.35 -21.67 1.07
N GLN A 103 -8.71 -21.60 2.24
CA GLN A 103 -7.90 -20.47 2.66
C GLN A 103 -6.52 -20.52 1.97
N GLY A 104 -6.10 -19.40 1.36
CA GLY A 104 -4.82 -19.30 0.66
C GLY A 104 -4.92 -19.43 -0.87
N PRO A 105 -3.78 -19.40 -1.57
CA PRO A 105 -3.76 -19.48 -3.03
C PRO A 105 -4.17 -20.87 -3.53
N TYR A 106 -4.59 -20.96 -4.80
CA TYR A 106 -4.92 -22.24 -5.44
C TYR A 106 -3.68 -23.13 -5.61
N ASP A 107 -2.58 -22.54 -6.04
CA ASP A 107 -1.25 -23.13 -6.11
C ASP A 107 -0.19 -22.03 -5.95
N GLN A 108 1.09 -22.39 -6.08
CA GLN A 108 2.21 -21.48 -5.86
C GLN A 108 2.81 -20.91 -7.17
N LEU A 109 2.20 -21.20 -8.33
CA LEU A 109 2.74 -20.87 -9.65
C LEU A 109 2.42 -19.43 -10.06
N THR A 110 3.40 -18.73 -10.64
CA THR A 110 3.20 -17.41 -11.26
C THR A 110 2.55 -17.51 -12.64
N PRO A 111 2.00 -16.41 -13.19
CA PRO A 111 1.47 -16.39 -14.55
C PRO A 111 2.49 -16.84 -15.62
N GLU A 112 3.76 -16.50 -15.47
CA GLU A 112 4.84 -16.92 -16.39
C GLU A 112 5.09 -18.43 -16.30
N GLU A 113 5.13 -18.98 -15.09
CA GLU A 113 5.32 -20.41 -14.84
C GLU A 113 4.12 -21.24 -15.35
N VAL A 114 2.92 -20.66 -15.32
CA VAL A 114 1.69 -21.28 -15.87
C VAL A 114 1.71 -21.30 -17.40
N ALA A 115 2.29 -20.29 -18.05
CA ALA A 115 2.37 -20.23 -19.51
C ALA A 115 3.28 -21.33 -20.11
N GLU A 116 4.18 -21.89 -19.30
CA GLU A 116 5.05 -23.02 -19.68
C GLU A 116 4.34 -24.38 -19.60
N LEU A 117 3.16 -24.46 -18.97
CA LEU A 117 2.39 -25.71 -18.86
C LEU A 117 1.71 -26.10 -20.17
N PRO A 118 1.41 -27.40 -20.39
CA PRO A 118 0.59 -27.83 -21.52
C PRO A 118 -0.79 -27.14 -21.54
N PRO A 119 -1.35 -26.80 -22.71
CA PRO A 119 -2.66 -26.11 -22.81
C PRO A 119 -3.80 -26.82 -22.08
N GLU A 120 -3.81 -28.16 -22.09
CA GLU A 120 -4.81 -28.96 -21.37
C GLU A 120 -4.72 -28.81 -19.85
N GLU A 121 -3.51 -28.65 -19.30
CA GLU A 121 -3.29 -28.43 -17.87
C GLU A 121 -3.63 -27.00 -17.47
N GLN A 122 -3.32 -26.02 -18.32
CA GLN A 122 -3.76 -24.63 -18.15
C GLN A 122 -5.29 -24.55 -18.07
N ALA A 123 -6.01 -25.20 -18.98
CA ALA A 123 -7.47 -25.22 -19.00
C ALA A 123 -8.07 -25.88 -17.75
N LYS A 124 -7.52 -27.03 -17.31
CA LYS A 124 -7.95 -27.70 -16.07
C LYS A 124 -7.74 -26.82 -14.85
N ARG A 125 -6.58 -26.14 -14.78
CA ARG A 125 -6.26 -25.19 -13.71
C ARG A 125 -7.23 -24.03 -13.67
N GLU A 126 -7.51 -23.40 -14.81
CA GLU A 126 -8.47 -22.29 -14.88
C GLU A 126 -9.87 -22.71 -14.43
N GLN A 127 -10.34 -23.89 -14.86
CA GLN A 127 -11.64 -24.41 -14.44
C GLN A 127 -11.69 -24.62 -12.93
N ALA A 128 -10.66 -25.24 -12.34
CA ALA A 128 -10.59 -25.48 -10.90
C ALA A 128 -10.51 -24.17 -10.08
N ILE A 129 -9.77 -23.16 -10.57
CA ILE A 129 -9.74 -21.82 -9.95
C ILE A 129 -11.12 -21.18 -9.98
N ARG A 130 -11.84 -21.25 -11.11
CA ARG A 130 -13.20 -20.69 -11.24
C ARG A 130 -14.19 -21.40 -10.32
N GLU A 131 -14.15 -22.72 -10.25
CA GLU A 131 -15.03 -23.51 -9.37
C GLU A 131 -14.75 -23.21 -7.89
N ARG A 132 -13.46 -23.17 -7.50
CA ARG A 132 -13.06 -22.75 -6.15
C ARG A 132 -13.54 -21.33 -5.83
N GLY A 133 -13.35 -20.39 -6.77
CA GLY A 133 -13.80 -19.01 -6.63
C GLY A 133 -15.30 -18.89 -6.42
N ARG A 134 -16.11 -19.63 -7.19
CA ARG A 134 -17.58 -19.69 -7.01
C ARG A 134 -17.97 -20.16 -5.61
N ARG A 135 -17.36 -21.26 -5.15
CA ARG A 135 -17.63 -21.82 -3.83
C ARG A 135 -17.29 -20.84 -2.70
N ILE A 136 -16.16 -20.14 -2.81
CA ILE A 136 -15.78 -19.09 -1.85
C ILE A 136 -16.81 -17.96 -1.87
N VAL A 137 -17.21 -17.47 -3.05
CA VAL A 137 -18.19 -16.39 -3.17
C VAL A 137 -19.53 -16.77 -2.54
N GLU A 138 -20.04 -17.97 -2.77
CA GLU A 138 -21.30 -18.47 -2.17
C GLU A 138 -21.23 -18.50 -0.63
N LEU A 139 -20.11 -18.99 -0.08
CA LEU A 139 -19.87 -19.00 1.37
C LEU A 139 -19.82 -17.57 1.94
N LEU A 140 -19.11 -16.66 1.28
CA LEU A 140 -18.98 -15.27 1.73
C LEU A 140 -20.29 -14.49 1.59
N GLN A 141 -21.09 -14.76 0.55
CA GLN A 141 -22.41 -14.15 0.38
C GLN A 141 -23.35 -14.51 1.52
N THR A 142 -23.26 -15.70 2.08
CA THR A 142 -24.13 -16.16 3.18
C THR A 142 -23.53 -15.91 4.57
N ALA A 143 -22.25 -15.55 4.64
CA ALA A 143 -21.51 -15.38 5.90
C ALA A 143 -22.02 -14.23 6.78
N LEU A 144 -22.46 -13.13 6.14
CA LEU A 144 -22.82 -11.88 6.83
C LEU A 144 -24.32 -11.61 6.76
N THR A 145 -24.87 -11.15 7.88
CA THR A 145 -26.23 -10.59 7.92
C THR A 145 -26.26 -9.23 7.21
N GLU A 146 -27.45 -8.76 6.82
CA GLU A 146 -27.56 -7.43 6.19
C GLU A 146 -27.09 -6.32 7.14
N GLU A 147 -27.31 -6.47 8.45
CA GLU A 147 -26.80 -5.55 9.47
C GLU A 147 -25.26 -5.52 9.52
N GLU A 148 -24.61 -6.69 9.42
CA GLU A 148 -23.14 -6.77 9.39
C GLU A 148 -22.56 -6.19 8.10
N ARG A 149 -23.25 -6.36 6.96
CA ARG A 149 -22.85 -5.74 5.69
C ARG A 149 -22.97 -4.22 5.76
N GLU A 150 -24.08 -3.71 6.31
CA GLU A 150 -24.27 -2.28 6.49
C GLU A 150 -23.24 -1.71 7.48
N ALA A 151 -22.95 -2.43 8.56
CA ALA A 151 -21.88 -2.07 9.48
C ALA A 151 -20.52 -1.99 8.77
N LEU A 152 -20.17 -2.94 7.91
CA LEU A 152 -18.93 -2.88 7.12
C LEU A 152 -18.89 -1.69 6.16
N ARG A 153 -20.00 -1.37 5.47
CA ARG A 153 -20.07 -0.18 4.61
C ARG A 153 -19.80 1.09 5.41
N GLN A 154 -20.38 1.22 6.60
CA GLN A 154 -20.12 2.37 7.47
C GLN A 154 -18.67 2.40 7.97
N ILE A 155 -18.10 1.24 8.32
CA ILE A 155 -16.68 1.12 8.70
C ILE A 155 -15.80 1.61 7.55
N GLU A 156 -16.04 1.16 6.32
CA GLU A 156 -15.30 1.57 5.12
C GLU A 156 -15.37 3.09 4.90
N GLN A 157 -16.56 3.69 5.09
CA GLN A 157 -16.73 5.13 4.99
C GLN A 157 -15.98 5.89 6.10
N ILE A 158 -16.02 5.40 7.34
CA ILE A 158 -15.28 5.99 8.47
C ILE A 158 -13.77 5.88 8.24
N GLU A 159 -13.30 4.75 7.73
CA GLU A 159 -11.88 4.56 7.40
C GLU A 159 -11.44 5.46 6.25
N ALA A 160 -12.27 5.64 5.23
CA ALA A 160 -12.01 6.60 4.16
C ALA A 160 -11.94 8.04 4.70
N LEU A 161 -12.82 8.42 5.63
CA LEU A 161 -12.76 9.71 6.32
C LEU A 161 -11.48 9.87 7.15
N GLU A 162 -11.09 8.83 7.90
CA GLU A 162 -9.84 8.83 8.64
C GLU A 162 -8.63 9.02 7.72
N GLN A 163 -8.59 8.32 6.58
CA GLN A 163 -7.51 8.50 5.62
C GLN A 163 -7.46 9.91 5.05
N HIS A 164 -8.61 10.46 4.68
CA HIS A 164 -8.69 11.83 4.18
C HIS A 164 -8.19 12.85 5.22
N LEU A 165 -8.62 12.72 6.47
CA LEU A 165 -8.18 13.59 7.56
C LEU A 165 -6.71 13.39 7.92
N ARG A 166 -6.20 12.16 7.83
CA ARG A 166 -4.78 11.85 8.03
C ARG A 166 -3.91 12.54 6.98
N GLN A 167 -4.36 12.60 5.73
CA GLN A 167 -3.66 13.34 4.67
C GLN A 167 -3.63 14.86 4.88
N GLN A 168 -4.37 15.37 5.86
CA GLN A 168 -4.41 16.77 6.24
C GLN A 168 -3.64 17.05 7.54
N THR A 169 -2.94 16.07 8.11
CA THR A 169 -2.17 16.29 9.35
C THR A 169 -0.82 16.91 9.06
N ALA A 170 -0.31 17.65 10.05
CA ALA A 170 1.03 18.23 9.99
C ALA A 170 2.10 17.14 9.78
N GLU A 171 1.95 15.98 10.42
CA GLU A 171 2.86 14.84 10.30
C GLU A 171 2.82 14.22 8.90
N TRP A 172 1.67 14.18 8.24
CA TRP A 172 1.59 13.69 6.87
C TRP A 172 2.38 14.57 5.90
N HIS A 173 2.15 15.89 5.96
CA HIS A 173 2.88 16.84 5.14
C HIS A 173 4.38 16.86 5.48
N ALA A 174 4.74 16.73 6.75
CA ALA A 174 6.14 16.61 7.15
C ALA A 174 6.80 15.33 6.63
N ARG A 175 6.08 14.19 6.58
CA ARG A 175 6.57 12.95 5.96
C ARG A 175 6.72 13.07 4.45
N ARG A 176 5.86 13.85 3.78
CA ARG A 176 6.02 14.18 2.36
C ARG A 176 7.32 14.92 2.11
N ASP A 177 7.57 15.98 2.87
CA ASP A 177 8.80 16.78 2.74
C ASP A 177 10.05 15.97 3.11
N GLN A 178 9.92 15.06 4.08
CA GLN A 178 10.95 14.08 4.40
C GLN A 178 11.24 13.15 3.21
N ALA A 179 10.20 12.57 2.59
CA ALA A 179 10.33 11.67 1.45
C ALA A 179 10.97 12.37 0.25
N VAL A 180 10.58 13.62 -0.03
CA VAL A 180 11.24 14.47 -1.04
C VAL A 180 12.74 14.59 -0.75
N ALA A 181 13.13 14.90 0.49
CA ALA A 181 14.53 15.00 0.88
C ALA A 181 15.29 13.67 0.74
N GLU A 182 14.64 12.54 1.06
CA GLU A 182 15.22 11.20 0.89
C GLU A 182 15.45 10.85 -0.58
N ILE A 183 14.45 11.13 -1.43
CA ILE A 183 14.54 10.90 -2.87
C ILE A 183 15.67 11.73 -3.46
N LEU A 184 15.75 13.03 -3.16
CA LEU A 184 16.84 13.89 -3.64
C LEU A 184 18.23 13.41 -3.18
N ALA A 185 18.32 12.82 -1.98
CA ALA A 185 19.57 12.32 -1.44
C ALA A 185 20.02 10.96 -2.03
N CYS A 186 19.07 10.14 -2.47
CA CYS A 186 19.30 8.75 -2.86
C CYS A 186 19.17 8.47 -4.35
N ALA A 187 18.40 9.29 -5.06
CA ALA A 187 18.20 9.18 -6.49
C ALA A 187 19.50 9.54 -7.21
N VAL A 188 20.09 8.54 -7.86
CA VAL A 188 21.32 8.68 -8.63
C VAL A 188 21.15 8.08 -10.02
N LYS A 189 21.99 8.54 -10.95
CA LYS A 189 22.18 7.90 -12.25
C LYS A 189 23.12 6.70 -12.11
N GLU A 190 23.26 5.94 -13.20
CA GLU A 190 24.16 4.77 -13.25
C GLU A 190 25.62 5.12 -12.89
N ASP A 191 26.06 6.34 -13.23
CA ASP A 191 27.39 6.85 -12.92
C ASP A 191 27.55 7.33 -11.45
N GLY A 192 26.49 7.26 -10.64
CA GLY A 192 26.47 7.68 -9.24
C GLY A 192 26.27 9.18 -9.01
N SER A 193 26.13 9.98 -10.08
CA SER A 193 25.77 11.40 -9.96
C SER A 193 24.31 11.59 -9.53
N PRO A 194 23.94 12.71 -8.90
CA PRO A 194 22.55 12.99 -8.54
C PRO A 194 21.63 12.91 -9.75
N TYR A 195 20.49 12.21 -9.59
CA TYR A 195 19.50 12.10 -10.65
C TYR A 195 18.78 13.44 -10.87
N PHE A 196 18.48 14.13 -9.77
CA PHE A 196 17.84 15.45 -9.75
C PHE A 196 18.86 16.52 -9.31
N PRO A 197 19.57 17.18 -10.25
CA PRO A 197 20.58 18.21 -9.95
C PRO A 197 20.00 19.53 -9.40
N GLY A 198 18.68 19.74 -9.47
CA GLY A 198 17.98 20.87 -8.84
C GLY A 198 17.44 21.89 -9.85
N GLY A 199 16.16 21.74 -10.19
CA GLY A 199 15.35 22.69 -10.97
C GLY A 199 13.86 22.55 -10.65
N GLU A 200 13.04 23.54 -11.03
CA GLU A 200 11.59 23.54 -10.73
C GLU A 200 10.84 22.40 -11.43
N GLU A 201 11.17 22.09 -12.69
CA GLU A 201 10.58 20.96 -13.44
C GLU A 201 10.92 19.59 -12.83
N GLU A 202 12.06 19.48 -12.14
CA GLU A 202 12.48 18.26 -11.45
C GLU A 202 11.75 18.10 -10.11
N LEU A 203 11.41 19.20 -9.45
CA LEU A 203 10.69 19.20 -8.18
C LEU A 203 9.33 18.50 -8.34
N GLU A 204 8.61 18.78 -9.43
CA GLU A 204 7.30 18.15 -9.70
C GLU A 204 7.43 16.62 -9.86
N GLN A 205 8.51 16.14 -10.47
CA GLN A 205 8.78 14.71 -10.60
C GLN A 205 9.15 14.07 -9.26
N VAL A 206 9.93 14.76 -8.44
CA VAL A 206 10.30 14.31 -7.08
C VAL A 206 9.09 14.28 -6.17
N GLU A 207 8.20 15.27 -6.26
CA GLU A 207 6.94 15.30 -5.54
C GLU A 207 6.04 14.13 -5.92
N ARG A 208 5.93 13.82 -7.22
CA ARG A 208 5.21 12.62 -7.68
C ARG A 208 5.79 11.34 -7.10
N LEU A 209 7.11 11.21 -7.04
CA LEU A 209 7.77 10.05 -6.40
C LEU A 209 7.53 10.01 -4.89
N ALA A 210 7.49 11.17 -4.22
CA ALA A 210 7.19 11.25 -2.80
C ALA A 210 5.74 10.82 -2.53
N ASP A 211 4.79 11.23 -3.37
CA ASP A 211 3.39 10.81 -3.26
C ASP A 211 3.24 9.29 -3.49
N LEU A 212 3.96 8.73 -4.47
CA LEU A 212 4.02 7.28 -4.69
C LEU A 212 4.63 6.53 -3.49
N PHE A 213 5.71 7.07 -2.91
CA PHE A 213 6.33 6.50 -1.72
C PHE A 213 5.38 6.53 -0.52
N LEU A 214 4.66 7.63 -0.32
CA LEU A 214 3.67 7.76 0.74
C LEU A 214 2.50 6.79 0.54
N ALA A 215 2.02 6.63 -0.69
CA ALA A 215 0.99 5.63 -1.03
C ALA A 215 1.48 4.21 -0.72
N TRP A 216 2.73 3.87 -1.10
CA TRP A 216 3.34 2.59 -0.76
C TRP A 216 3.47 2.39 0.76
N TYR A 217 3.90 3.43 1.48
CA TYR A 217 4.04 3.41 2.92
C TYR A 217 2.68 3.17 3.60
N GLN A 218 1.61 3.80 3.11
CA GLN A 218 0.25 3.57 3.58
C GLN A 218 -0.19 2.12 3.34
N PHE A 219 0.01 1.62 2.11
CA PHE A 219 -0.30 0.23 1.75
C PHE A 219 0.41 -0.78 2.66
N ARG A 220 1.72 -0.60 2.89
CA ARG A 220 2.51 -1.48 3.77
C ARG A 220 1.99 -1.52 5.21
N ASN A 221 1.34 -0.44 5.66
CA ASN A 221 0.73 -0.35 6.98
C ASN A 221 -0.72 -0.88 7.00
N GLY A 222 -1.12 -1.68 6.01
CA GLY A 222 -2.40 -2.38 5.97
C GLY A 222 -3.57 -1.55 5.47
N MET A 223 -3.30 -0.42 4.80
CA MET A 223 -4.35 0.38 4.16
C MET A 223 -4.63 -0.15 2.75
N PRO A 224 -5.90 -0.20 2.31
CA PRO A 224 -6.25 -0.72 0.99
C PRO A 224 -5.60 0.08 -0.15
N SER A 225 -5.17 -0.64 -1.19
CA SER A 225 -4.46 -0.14 -2.39
C SER A 225 -5.31 0.73 -3.31
N ASP A 226 -6.60 0.85 -3.05
CA ASP A 226 -7.59 1.20 -4.08
C ASP A 226 -7.61 2.71 -4.41
N PHE A 227 -6.63 3.46 -3.88
CA PHE A 227 -6.34 4.83 -4.23
C PHE A 227 -5.69 4.99 -5.62
N PHE A 228 -5.17 3.91 -6.25
CA PHE A 228 -4.72 3.94 -7.66
C PHE A 228 -5.85 4.23 -8.68
N SER A 229 -7.09 4.40 -8.22
CA SER A 229 -8.26 4.75 -9.04
C SER A 229 -8.52 6.26 -9.16
N ARG A 230 -7.68 7.14 -8.56
CA ARG A 230 -7.78 8.58 -8.83
C ARG A 230 -6.97 8.95 -10.08
N SER A 231 -7.65 8.82 -11.21
CA SER A 231 -7.42 9.58 -12.45
C SER A 231 -7.32 11.07 -12.18
#